data_AF-A0A329L4E4-F1
#
_entry.id   AF-A0A329L4E4-F1
#
_cell.length_a   1.000
_cell.length_b   1.000
_cell.length_c   1.000
_cell.angle_alpha   90.00
_cell.angle_beta   90.00
_cell.angle_gamma   90.00
#
_symmetry.space_group_name_H-M   'P 1'
#
loop_
_entity.id
_entity.type
_entity.pdbx_description
1 polymer ?
#
loop_
_entity_poly.entity_id
_entity_poly.type
_entity_poly.pdbx_seq_one_letter_code
_entity_poly.pdbx_strand_id
1 'polypeptide(L)'
;MDKGYQDIFNQLLKTDPEVLRSRLRELEIERKILLTVLEKDAASLKSPNPSAHEFPIETHEDALGGDEIVGEAILTDADLSYNNLRFKIKSNIAKGLPQNGTVKVVYQDISVEGTIPPSVRGRINGVHLYKKFPDLFKVGSKLNVKYSKSDRILTVLSVEN
;
A
#
# COMPACT_ATOMS: atom_id res chain seq x y z
N MET A 1 -31.24 24.74 -12.79
CA MET A 1 -30.95 23.93 -11.59
C MET A 1 -30.62 22.53 -12.04
N ASP A 2 -29.59 21.94 -11.46
CA ASP A 2 -29.09 20.62 -11.80
C ASP A 2 -30.05 19.52 -11.29
N LYS A 3 -30.44 18.59 -12.16
CA LYS A 3 -31.53 17.62 -11.90
C LYS A 3 -31.23 16.74 -10.68
N GLY A 4 -29.95 16.42 -10.46
CA GLY A 4 -29.54 15.62 -9.29
C GLY A 4 -29.81 16.32 -7.96
N TYR A 5 -29.66 17.65 -7.90
CA TYR A 5 -29.94 18.40 -6.68
C TYR A 5 -31.43 18.49 -6.36
N GLN A 6 -32.27 18.57 -7.39
CA GLN A 6 -33.73 18.55 -7.22
C GLN A 6 -34.21 17.18 -6.73
N ASP A 7 -33.65 16.09 -7.22
CA ASP A 7 -34.02 14.74 -6.77
C ASP A 7 -33.63 14.50 -5.31
N ILE A 8 -32.45 14.97 -4.90
CA ILE A 8 -32.00 14.92 -3.50
C ILE A 8 -32.91 15.77 -2.61
N PHE A 9 -33.25 16.98 -3.04
CA PHE A 9 -34.13 17.88 -2.29
C PHE A 9 -35.55 17.31 -2.14
N ASN A 10 -36.09 16.74 -3.20
CA ASN A 10 -37.39 16.06 -3.19
C ASN A 10 -37.39 14.79 -2.33
N GLN A 11 -36.27 14.07 -2.25
CA GLN A 11 -36.12 12.95 -1.31
C GLN A 11 -36.02 13.43 0.15
N LEU A 12 -35.29 14.51 0.41
CA LEU A 12 -35.22 15.12 1.75
C LEU A 12 -36.58 15.58 2.25
N LEU A 13 -37.40 16.18 1.38
CA LEU A 13 -38.77 16.61 1.69
C LEU A 13 -39.74 15.45 1.94
N LYS A 14 -39.47 14.27 1.36
CA LYS A 14 -40.30 13.06 1.50
C LYS A 14 -39.86 12.17 2.67
N THR A 15 -38.67 12.40 3.22
CA THR A 15 -38.13 11.57 4.30
C THR A 15 -38.56 12.15 5.63
N ASP A 16 -39.13 11.32 6.50
CA ASP A 16 -39.53 11.73 7.84
C ASP A 16 -38.33 12.29 8.62
N PRO A 17 -38.43 13.50 9.23
CA PRO A 17 -37.36 14.09 10.01
C PRO A 17 -36.86 13.19 11.15
N GLU A 18 -37.70 12.32 11.72
CA GLU A 18 -37.27 11.37 12.75
C GLU A 18 -36.41 10.23 12.18
N VAL A 19 -36.64 9.83 10.93
CA VAL A 19 -35.78 8.86 10.23
C VAL A 19 -34.42 9.47 9.95
N LEU A 20 -34.36 10.72 9.51
CA LEU A 20 -33.11 11.45 9.29
C LEU A 20 -32.33 11.64 10.61
N ARG A 21 -33.02 11.98 11.70
CA ARG A 21 -32.43 12.10 13.04
C ARG A 21 -31.88 10.77 13.54
N SER A 22 -32.62 9.68 13.33
CA SER A 22 -32.18 8.33 13.70
C SER A 22 -30.94 7.93 12.90
N ARG A 23 -30.93 8.20 11.59
CA ARG A 23 -29.80 7.91 10.71
C ARG A 23 -28.56 8.74 11.07
N LEU A 24 -28.74 10.01 11.42
CA LEU A 24 -27.65 10.85 11.90
C LEU A 24 -27.05 10.30 13.19
N ARG A 25 -27.91 9.86 14.13
CA ARG A 25 -27.47 9.26 15.40
C ARG A 25 -26.70 7.96 15.17
N GLU A 26 -27.13 7.11 14.24
CA GLU A 26 -26.39 5.90 13.83
C GLU A 26 -24.99 6.24 13.29
N LEU A 27 -24.90 7.23 12.39
CA LEU A 27 -23.62 7.66 11.81
C LEU A 27 -22.70 8.30 12.85
N GLU A 28 -23.24 9.05 13.81
CA GLU A 28 -22.48 9.59 14.94
C GLU A 28 -21.92 8.49 15.84
N ILE A 29 -22.69 7.42 16.08
CA ILE A 29 -22.24 6.24 16.82
C ILE A 29 -21.13 5.52 16.06
N GLU A 30 -21.30 5.26 14.76
CA GLU A 30 -20.26 4.64 13.92
C GLU A 30 -18.97 5.46 13.92
N ARG A 31 -19.08 6.78 13.75
CA ARG A 31 -17.93 7.69 13.82
C ARG A 31 -17.23 7.60 15.18
N LYS A 32 -17.98 7.55 16.27
CA LYS A 32 -17.43 7.47 17.63
C LYS A 32 -16.72 6.12 17.87
N ILE A 33 -17.27 5.03 17.35
CA ILE A 33 -16.64 3.69 17.41
C ILE A 33 -15.33 3.70 16.62
N LEU A 34 -15.33 4.22 15.40
CA LEU A 34 -14.13 4.32 14.56
C LEU A 34 -13.04 5.19 15.22
N LEU A 35 -13.41 6.33 15.80
CA LEU A 35 -12.47 7.15 16.57
C LEU A 35 -11.88 6.38 17.76
N THR A 36 -12.72 5.67 18.51
CA THR A 36 -12.27 4.90 19.68
C THR A 36 -11.29 3.79 19.28
N VAL A 37 -11.54 3.12 18.15
CA VAL A 37 -10.61 2.10 17.61
C VAL A 37 -9.29 2.74 17.20
N LEU A 38 -9.33 3.87 16.48
CA LEU A 38 -8.13 4.60 16.07
C LEU A 38 -7.32 5.15 17.27
N GLU A 39 -7.99 5.64 18.31
CA GLU A 39 -7.35 6.09 19.55
C GLU A 39 -6.76 4.92 20.34
N LYS A 40 -7.42 3.76 20.37
CA LYS A 40 -6.89 2.55 20.99
C LYS A 40 -5.64 2.05 20.27
N ASP A 41 -5.62 2.12 18.94
CA ASP A 41 -4.45 1.80 18.12
C ASP A 41 -3.33 2.83 18.32
N ALA A 42 -3.67 4.11 18.46
CA ALA A 42 -2.70 5.18 18.74
C ALA A 42 -2.14 5.15 20.18
N ALA A 43 -2.93 4.72 21.17
CA ALA A 43 -2.50 4.57 22.56
C ALA A 43 -1.59 3.34 22.74
N SER A 44 -1.76 2.28 21.94
CA SER A 44 -0.78 1.17 21.87
C SER A 44 0.57 1.61 21.28
N LEU A 45 0.64 2.77 20.64
CA LEU A 45 1.85 3.37 20.07
C LEU A 45 2.50 4.44 20.96
N LYS A 46 1.94 4.74 22.14
CA LYS A 46 2.50 5.73 23.08
C LYS A 46 2.38 5.31 24.54
N SER A 47 3.46 4.72 25.08
CA SER A 47 3.86 4.98 26.47
C SER A 47 5.38 4.77 26.68
N PRO A 48 6.01 5.48 27.64
CA PRO A 48 7.38 6.00 27.55
C PRO A 48 8.40 5.23 28.43
N ASN A 49 9.70 5.36 28.15
CA ASN A 49 10.63 5.90 29.15
C ASN A 49 12.00 6.31 28.55
N PRO A 50 12.63 7.40 29.05
CA PRO A 50 14.01 7.77 28.81
C PRO A 50 14.90 7.34 29.98
N SER A 51 15.98 6.59 29.74
CA SER A 51 17.21 6.66 30.55
C SER A 51 18.33 5.78 29.99
N ALA A 52 19.47 6.44 29.79
CA ALA A 52 20.81 5.97 29.50
C ALA A 52 21.18 4.53 29.91
N HIS A 53 21.81 3.82 28.97
CA HIS A 53 23.08 3.16 29.23
C HIS A 53 23.98 3.31 27.99
N GLU A 54 25.14 3.92 28.21
CA GLU A 54 26.25 4.04 27.28
C GLU A 54 26.87 2.67 26.94
N PHE A 55 27.64 2.71 25.84
CA PHE A 55 28.59 1.74 25.28
C PHE A 55 28.09 0.79 24.19
N PRO A 56 28.92 0.52 23.15
CA PRO A 56 29.89 1.38 22.49
C PRO A 56 29.59 1.52 20.98
N ILE A 57 30.29 2.47 20.38
CA ILE A 57 30.30 2.82 18.96
C ILE A 57 30.60 1.57 18.12
N GLU A 58 29.57 1.00 17.48
CA GLU A 58 29.75 0.31 16.19
C GLU A 58 29.27 1.27 15.10
N THR A 59 30.19 2.13 14.70
CA THR A 59 30.21 2.73 13.37
C THR A 59 30.16 1.60 12.34
N HIS A 60 28.96 1.28 11.87
CA HIS A 60 28.75 0.90 10.49
C HIS A 60 27.99 2.04 9.82
N GLU A 61 28.78 3.02 9.36
CA GLU A 61 28.74 3.52 7.99
C GLU A 61 27.99 2.50 7.09
N ASP A 62 26.86 2.80 6.47
CA ASP A 62 26.67 3.91 5.55
C ASP A 62 25.21 4.38 5.51
N ALA A 63 25.09 5.70 5.55
CA ALA A 63 24.10 6.40 4.75
C ALA A 63 24.33 6.09 3.25
N LEU A 64 23.91 4.92 2.79
CA LEU A 64 23.60 4.75 1.36
C LEU A 64 22.22 5.35 1.14
N GLY A 65 22.23 6.69 1.09
CA GLY A 65 21.23 7.52 0.41
C GLY A 65 21.25 7.24 -1.08
N GLY A 66 21.10 5.98 -1.47
CA GLY A 66 20.78 5.59 -2.82
C GLY A 66 19.30 5.89 -3.05
N ASP A 67 19.02 6.63 -4.11
CA ASP A 67 17.67 6.75 -4.65
C ASP A 67 17.10 5.37 -5.03
N GLU A 68 17.99 4.42 -5.31
CA GLU A 68 17.66 3.07 -5.77
C GLU A 68 17.74 2.03 -4.64
N ILE A 69 16.76 1.13 -4.61
CA ILE A 69 16.72 -0.03 -3.71
C ILE A 69 16.56 -1.30 -4.54
N VAL A 70 17.47 -2.24 -4.36
CA VAL A 70 17.36 -3.59 -4.95
C VAL A 70 16.54 -4.50 -4.04
N GLY A 71 15.76 -5.39 -4.62
CA GLY A 71 14.94 -6.34 -3.88
C GLY A 71 14.64 -7.60 -4.65
N GLU A 72 14.09 -8.57 -3.93
CA GLU A 72 13.69 -9.87 -4.46
C GLU A 72 12.21 -10.14 -4.13
N ALA A 73 11.46 -10.63 -5.10
CA ALA A 73 10.10 -11.15 -4.92
C ALA A 73 10.01 -12.58 -5.46
N ILE A 74 9.18 -13.41 -4.83
CA ILE A 74 8.89 -14.77 -5.29
C ILE A 74 7.42 -14.80 -5.67
N LEU A 75 7.11 -15.19 -6.90
CA LEU A 75 5.74 -15.23 -7.39
C LEU A 75 4.99 -16.44 -6.85
N THR A 76 3.86 -16.18 -6.20
CA THR A 76 2.90 -17.23 -5.80
C THR A 76 1.74 -17.33 -6.79
N ASP A 77 0.99 -18.41 -6.72
CA ASP A 77 -0.24 -18.58 -7.53
C ASP A 77 -1.25 -17.42 -7.33
N ALA A 78 -1.39 -16.96 -6.09
CA ALA A 78 -2.23 -15.81 -5.76
C ALA A 78 -1.70 -14.50 -6.38
N ASP A 79 -0.39 -14.37 -6.56
CA ASP A 79 0.21 -13.19 -7.16
C ASP A 79 -0.10 -13.10 -8.65
N LEU A 80 0.01 -14.23 -9.35
CA LEU A 80 -0.34 -14.31 -10.77
C LEU A 80 -1.84 -14.12 -10.99
N SER A 81 -2.68 -14.81 -10.20
CA SER A 81 -4.14 -14.76 -10.34
C SER A 81 -4.70 -13.36 -10.10
N TYR A 82 -4.21 -12.68 -9.06
CA TYR A 82 -4.71 -11.35 -8.67
C TYR A 82 -3.85 -10.20 -9.20
N ASN A 83 -2.84 -10.47 -10.05
CA ASN A 83 -1.91 -9.48 -10.59
C ASN A 83 -1.25 -8.64 -9.48
N ASN A 84 -0.76 -9.31 -8.44
CA ASN A 84 -0.06 -8.67 -7.33
C ASN A 84 1.43 -8.97 -7.42
N LEU A 85 2.25 -8.05 -6.94
CA LEU A 85 3.65 -8.27 -6.63
C LEU A 85 3.87 -8.06 -5.14
N ARG A 86 4.44 -9.06 -4.46
CA ARG A 86 4.68 -9.02 -3.02
C ARG A 86 6.15 -9.22 -2.68
N PHE A 87 6.62 -8.37 -1.79
CA PHE A 87 7.96 -8.44 -1.20
C PHE A 87 7.85 -8.94 0.24
N LYS A 88 8.91 -9.62 0.71
CA LYS A 88 9.00 -9.97 2.14
C LYS A 88 8.93 -8.69 2.97
N ILE A 89 8.07 -8.63 3.98
CA ILE A 89 7.81 -7.43 4.81
C ILE A 89 9.10 -6.83 5.39
N LYS A 90 10.07 -7.67 5.74
CA LYS A 90 11.35 -7.26 6.32
C LYS A 90 12.38 -6.76 5.30
N SER A 91 12.13 -6.92 4.00
CA SER A 91 13.06 -6.52 2.93
C SER A 91 13.21 -5.00 2.80
N ASN A 92 14.37 -4.55 2.34
CA ASN A 92 14.64 -3.11 2.15
C ASN A 92 13.70 -2.48 1.12
N ILE A 93 13.35 -3.22 0.06
CA ILE A 93 12.40 -2.73 -0.94
C ILE A 93 10.99 -2.54 -0.36
N ALA A 94 10.48 -3.49 0.42
CA ALA A 94 9.21 -3.33 1.12
C ALA A 94 9.25 -2.14 2.08
N LYS A 95 10.43 -1.86 2.65
CA LYS A 95 10.62 -0.72 3.54
C LYS A 95 10.62 0.63 2.83
N GLY A 96 11.19 0.69 1.63
CA GLY A 96 11.34 1.91 0.86
C GLY A 96 10.21 2.21 -0.13
N LEU A 97 9.33 1.23 -0.43
CA LEU A 97 8.09 1.50 -1.14
C LEU A 97 7.20 2.45 -0.31
N PRO A 98 6.49 3.38 -0.96
CA PRO A 98 5.59 4.30 -0.26
C PRO A 98 4.44 3.52 0.39
N GLN A 99 3.88 4.05 1.47
CA GLN A 99 2.75 3.40 2.15
C GLN A 99 1.45 3.48 1.36
N ASN A 100 1.33 4.37 0.37
CA ASN A 100 0.18 4.49 -0.51
C ASN A 100 0.62 5.18 -1.81
N GLY A 101 -0.09 4.92 -2.90
CA GLY A 101 0.08 5.63 -4.17
C GLY A 101 0.29 4.70 -5.34
N THR A 102 0.88 5.25 -6.40
CA THR A 102 1.13 4.54 -7.65
C THR A 102 2.63 4.37 -7.88
N VAL A 103 2.98 3.27 -8.52
CA VAL A 103 4.34 2.89 -8.88
C VAL A 103 4.32 2.35 -10.31
N LYS A 104 5.27 2.78 -11.14
CA LYS A 104 5.39 2.28 -12.50
C LYS A 104 6.28 1.04 -12.48
N VAL A 105 5.74 -0.11 -12.85
CA VAL A 105 6.50 -1.37 -12.95
C VAL A 105 6.95 -1.55 -14.40
N VAL A 106 8.26 -1.69 -14.60
CA VAL A 106 8.90 -1.78 -15.91
C VAL A 106 9.60 -3.12 -16.05
N TYR A 107 9.42 -3.77 -17.20
CA TYR A 107 10.21 -4.92 -17.61
C TYR A 107 10.49 -4.81 -19.11
N GLN A 108 11.77 -4.82 -19.48
CA GLN A 108 12.21 -4.51 -20.85
C GLN A 108 11.62 -3.15 -21.29
N ASP A 109 10.92 -3.10 -22.42
CA ASP A 109 10.28 -1.89 -22.96
C ASP A 109 8.82 -1.72 -22.54
N ILE A 110 8.29 -2.62 -21.69
CA ILE A 110 6.91 -2.59 -21.25
C ILE A 110 6.82 -2.00 -19.85
N SER A 111 5.98 -0.98 -19.72
CA SER A 111 5.60 -0.44 -18.42
C SER A 111 4.12 -0.65 -18.12
N VAL A 112 3.82 -0.97 -16.87
CA VAL A 112 2.46 -1.02 -16.32
C VAL A 112 2.41 -0.20 -15.05
N GLU A 113 1.26 0.38 -14.74
CA GLU A 113 1.06 1.09 -13.48
C GLU A 113 0.51 0.11 -12.43
N GLY A 114 1.12 0.14 -11.25
CA GLY A 114 0.66 -0.60 -10.09
C GLY A 114 0.30 0.33 -8.94
N THR A 115 -0.59 -0.13 -8.07
CA THR A 115 -1.05 0.63 -6.89
C THR A 115 -0.57 -0.02 -5.60
N ILE A 116 -0.09 0.78 -4.66
CA ILE A 116 0.33 0.32 -3.34
C ILE A 116 -0.78 0.62 -2.34
N PRO A 117 -1.37 -0.39 -1.68
CA PRO A 117 -2.45 -0.20 -0.72
C PRO A 117 -1.94 0.42 0.59
N PRO A 118 -2.75 1.28 1.26
CA PRO A 118 -2.38 2.01 2.49
C PRO A 118 -1.98 1.12 3.67
N SER A 119 -2.56 -0.07 3.76
CA SER A 119 -2.48 -0.96 4.93
C SER A 119 -1.50 -2.12 4.77
N VAL A 120 -0.96 -2.37 3.57
CA VAL A 120 -0.14 -3.55 3.29
C VAL A 120 1.21 -3.15 2.72
N ARG A 121 2.23 -3.21 3.56
CA ARG A 121 3.61 -2.90 3.19
C ARG A 121 4.17 -3.92 2.20
N GLY A 122 4.88 -3.42 1.18
CA GLY A 122 5.59 -4.28 0.23
C GLY A 122 4.67 -5.01 -0.76
N ARG A 123 3.43 -4.55 -0.95
CA ARG A 123 2.49 -5.08 -1.93
C ARG A 123 2.22 -4.05 -3.01
N ILE A 124 2.19 -4.50 -4.27
CA ILE A 124 1.79 -3.72 -5.43
C ILE A 124 0.68 -4.51 -6.13
N ASN A 125 -0.46 -3.88 -6.38
CA ASN A 125 -1.57 -4.46 -7.12
C ASN A 125 -1.58 -3.96 -8.57
N GLY A 126 -2.25 -4.66 -9.47
CA GLY A 126 -2.41 -4.22 -10.87
C GLY A 126 -1.20 -4.51 -11.76
N VAL A 127 -0.31 -5.41 -11.34
CA VAL A 127 0.90 -5.80 -12.09
C VAL A 127 0.52 -6.74 -13.23
N HIS A 128 -0.03 -6.19 -14.31
CA HIS A 128 -0.52 -6.94 -15.47
C HIS A 128 0.58 -7.47 -16.40
N LEU A 129 1.86 -7.30 -16.02
CA LEU A 129 3.01 -7.82 -16.74
C LEU A 129 2.95 -9.34 -16.94
N TYR A 130 2.41 -10.07 -15.97
CA TYR A 130 2.32 -11.54 -16.02
C TYR A 130 1.48 -12.06 -17.18
N LYS A 131 0.40 -11.34 -17.54
CA LYS A 131 -0.46 -11.71 -18.67
C LYS A 131 0.19 -11.49 -20.03
N LYS A 132 1.16 -10.56 -20.11
CA LYS A 132 1.88 -10.26 -21.34
C LYS A 132 3.03 -11.25 -21.59
N PHE A 133 3.58 -11.83 -20.53
CA PHE A 133 4.69 -12.79 -20.59
C PHE A 133 4.40 -14.05 -19.77
N PRO A 134 3.38 -14.85 -20.14
CA PRO A 134 2.95 -16.02 -19.36
C PRO A 134 4.01 -17.12 -19.29
N ASP A 135 4.89 -17.22 -20.28
CA ASP A 135 5.95 -18.23 -20.31
C ASP A 135 7.12 -17.93 -19.37
N LEU A 136 7.27 -16.65 -18.99
CA LEU A 136 8.36 -16.14 -18.17
C LEU A 136 7.97 -16.08 -16.69
N PHE A 137 6.81 -15.52 -16.38
CA PHE A 137 6.35 -15.32 -15.01
C PHE A 137 5.48 -16.49 -14.54
N LYS A 138 6.11 -17.44 -13.84
CA LYS A 138 5.47 -18.66 -13.34
C LYS A 138 5.43 -18.69 -11.82
N VAL A 139 4.64 -19.60 -11.28
CA VAL A 139 4.62 -19.86 -9.84
C VAL A 139 6.01 -20.36 -9.43
N GLY A 140 6.58 -19.75 -8.40
CA GLY A 140 7.94 -20.04 -7.94
C GLY A 140 9.03 -19.16 -8.56
N SER A 141 8.73 -18.43 -9.65
CA SER A 141 9.71 -17.55 -10.27
C SER A 141 10.20 -16.48 -9.29
N LYS A 142 11.51 -16.30 -9.23
CA LYS A 142 12.18 -15.28 -8.45
C LYS A 142 12.46 -14.06 -9.32
N LEU A 143 11.97 -12.91 -8.87
CA LEU A 143 12.13 -11.61 -9.51
C LEU A 143 13.19 -10.80 -8.78
N ASN A 144 14.26 -10.47 -9.47
CA ASN A 144 15.21 -9.47 -9.01
C ASN A 144 14.76 -8.10 -9.54
N VAL A 145 14.56 -7.15 -8.66
CA VAL A 145 13.98 -5.85 -8.99
C VAL A 145 14.80 -4.70 -8.43
N LYS A 146 14.67 -3.54 -9.05
CA LYS A 146 15.26 -2.28 -8.61
C LYS A 146 14.19 -1.20 -8.55
N TYR A 147 14.04 -0.55 -7.41
CA TYR A 147 13.08 0.53 -7.19
C TYR A 147 13.80 1.87 -7.04
N SER A 148 13.50 2.84 -7.92
CA SER A 148 13.89 4.24 -7.74
C SER A 148 12.81 4.98 -6.95
N LYS A 149 13.20 5.62 -5.84
CA LYS A 149 12.28 6.40 -4.99
C LYS A 149 11.86 7.70 -5.66
N SER A 150 12.78 8.38 -6.33
CA SER A 150 12.54 9.68 -6.98
C SER A 150 11.55 9.53 -8.13
N ASP A 151 11.75 8.53 -8.99
CA ASP A 151 10.91 8.33 -10.17
C ASP A 151 9.66 7.49 -9.88
N ARG A 152 9.63 6.82 -8.72
CA ARG A 152 8.61 5.80 -8.36
C ARG A 152 8.51 4.72 -9.42
N ILE A 153 9.66 4.26 -9.92
CA ILE A 153 9.77 3.22 -10.94
C ILE A 153 10.36 1.96 -10.30
N LEU A 154 9.68 0.83 -10.48
CA LEU A 154 10.16 -0.49 -10.14
C LEU A 154 10.53 -1.24 -11.41
N THR A 155 11.82 -1.45 -11.65
CA THR A 155 12.32 -2.18 -12.82
C THR A 155 12.59 -3.63 -12.44
N VAL A 156 12.04 -4.57 -13.19
CA VAL A 156 12.38 -6.00 -13.10
C VAL A 156 13.67 -6.21 -13.90
N LEU A 157 14.76 -6.57 -13.20
CA LEU A 157 16.09 -6.75 -13.78
C LEU A 157 16.24 -8.15 -14.38
N SER A 158 15.81 -9.18 -13.64
CA SER A 158 15.86 -10.56 -14.10
C SER A 158 14.74 -11.40 -13.48
N VAL A 159 14.43 -12.50 -14.16
CA VAL A 159 13.47 -13.51 -13.73
C VAL A 159 14.19 -14.85 -13.74
N GLU A 160 14.30 -15.48 -12.57
CA GLU A 160 14.86 -16.81 -12.38
C GLU A 160 13.71 -17.80 -12.14
N ASN A 161 13.76 -18.97 -12.79
CA ASN A 161 12.72 -20.01 -12.73
C ASN A 161 13.25 -21.27 -12.05
#